data_AF-A0A520BT44-F1
#
_entry.id   AF-A0A520BT44-F1
#
_cell.length_a   1.000
_cell.length_b   1.000
_cell.length_c   1.000
_cell.angle_alpha   90.00
_cell.angle_beta   90.00
_cell.angle_gamma   90.00
#
_symmetry.space_group_name_H-M   'P 1'
#
loop_
_entity.id
_entity.type
_entity.pdbx_description
1 polymer ?
#
loop_
_entity_poly.entity_id
_entity_poly.type
_entity_poly.pdbx_seq_one_letter_code
_entity_poly.pdbx_strand_id
1 'polypeptide(L)'
;MNRRLTPLLLPALLAACGDKPPAGWTGYAEAEPVYIAAPVAGRLATLAVRSGENVAAGQALFELDATPEIAADAEARARAQSAQAQAQDADKGRRAPELAVTRAQLDQARAAARLASIDLTRQQDLRAQGFVAPARVDDAATALAQARARVAELEAALDVGRLPARSDARDAARALAEAAQSSRAQTAWRVEQARQAAPMAARVQDVFLRPGEWVAAGQPVLALLPPANRKARFYVPQSAVGGLTLDAPVNLHCDGCGAA
;
A
#
# COMPACT_ATOMS: atom_id res chain seq x y z
N MET A 1 54.58 100.62 36.36
CA MET A 1 55.45 99.43 36.22
C MET A 1 54.56 98.24 35.88
N ASN A 2 54.56 97.81 34.61
CA ASN A 2 55.21 96.59 34.12
C ASN A 2 54.53 95.32 34.69
N ARG A 3 53.94 94.39 33.94
CA ARG A 3 54.30 93.86 32.62
C ARG A 3 53.15 92.97 32.08
N ARG A 4 53.14 92.83 30.75
CA ARG A 4 52.26 92.05 29.87
C ARG A 4 52.25 90.54 30.19
N LEU A 5 51.15 89.85 29.87
CA LEU A 5 51.17 88.50 29.25
C LEU A 5 49.76 88.07 28.79
N THR A 6 49.52 88.16 27.48
CA THR A 6 48.51 87.41 26.73
C THR A 6 49.04 86.03 26.37
N PRO A 7 48.21 84.98 26.44
CA PRO A 7 48.20 83.91 25.45
C PRO A 7 46.78 83.76 24.88
N LEU A 8 46.57 84.08 23.60
CA LEU A 8 46.60 83.16 22.46
C LEU A 8 45.53 82.05 22.54
N LEU A 9 44.46 82.28 21.78
CA LEU A 9 43.46 81.31 21.33
C LEU A 9 44.11 80.05 20.74
N LEU A 10 43.65 78.88 21.17
CA LEU A 10 43.72 77.64 20.39
C LEU A 10 42.45 76.82 20.68
N PRO A 11 41.38 76.88 19.86
CA PRO A 11 40.29 75.93 19.98
C PRO A 11 40.78 74.62 19.36
N ALA A 12 41.14 73.66 20.22
CA ALA A 12 41.47 72.32 19.80
C ALA A 12 40.24 71.68 19.14
N LEU A 13 40.43 71.26 17.89
CA LEU A 13 39.52 70.45 17.09
C LEU A 13 38.98 69.24 17.87
N LEU A 14 37.76 69.35 18.39
CA LEU A 14 36.89 68.21 18.67
C LEU A 14 36.16 67.86 17.37
N ALA A 15 36.88 67.24 16.43
CA ALA A 15 36.30 66.68 15.23
C ALA A 15 36.69 65.20 15.12
N ALA A 16 35.67 64.39 14.92
CA ALA A 16 35.72 63.07 14.31
C ALA A 16 36.18 61.88 15.17
N CYS A 17 35.33 61.50 16.13
CA CYS A 17 34.89 60.10 16.21
C CYS A 17 33.38 60.08 15.91
N GLY A 18 33.04 60.33 14.64
CA GLY A 18 31.73 59.97 14.14
C GLY A 18 31.80 58.48 13.83
N ASP A 19 31.30 57.63 14.73
CA ASP A 19 31.06 56.23 14.42
C ASP A 19 30.20 56.18 13.16
N LYS A 20 30.80 55.81 12.03
CA LYS A 20 30.03 55.49 10.83
C LYS A 20 29.05 54.41 11.25
N PRO A 21 27.72 54.63 11.16
CA PRO A 21 26.78 53.56 11.44
C PRO A 21 27.15 52.39 10.53
N PRO A 22 27.17 51.15 11.06
CA PRO A 22 27.60 49.99 10.29
C PRO A 22 26.85 49.98 8.96
N ALA A 23 27.59 49.79 7.86
CA ALA A 23 27.05 49.77 6.51
C ALA A 23 26.29 48.46 6.28
N GLY A 24 25.09 48.35 6.86
CA GLY A 24 24.21 47.20 6.70
C GLY A 24 23.43 46.83 7.95
N TRP A 25 22.52 45.89 7.80
CA TRP A 25 21.78 45.28 8.89
C TRP A 25 22.42 43.96 9.30
N THR A 26 22.46 43.70 10.60
CA THR A 26 22.97 42.42 11.11
C THR A 26 21.90 41.35 11.00
N GLY A 27 22.35 40.11 10.80
CA GLY A 27 21.49 38.96 10.64
C GLY A 27 22.24 37.65 10.82
N TYR A 28 21.54 36.55 10.59
CA TYR A 28 22.09 35.21 10.66
C TYR A 28 21.57 34.37 9.50
N ALA A 29 22.34 33.36 9.12
CA ALA A 29 21.87 32.33 8.21
C ALA A 29 20.90 31.41 8.97
N GLU A 30 19.73 31.20 8.40
CA GLU A 30 18.69 30.33 8.90
C GLU A 30 18.51 29.16 7.92
N ALA A 31 18.35 27.96 8.47
CA ALA A 31 18.19 26.73 7.71
C ALA A 31 16.87 26.07 8.12
N GLU A 32 16.07 25.68 7.14
CA GLU A 32 14.80 24.97 7.34
C GLU A 32 14.98 23.49 6.93
N PRO A 33 15.42 22.62 7.86
CA PRO A 33 15.63 21.20 7.55
C PRO A 33 14.34 20.47 7.22
N VAL A 34 14.47 19.46 6.36
CA VAL A 34 13.47 18.43 6.12
C VAL A 34 13.88 17.18 6.88
N TYR A 35 13.08 16.81 7.88
CA TYR A 35 13.30 15.62 8.68
C TYR A 35 12.86 14.37 7.92
N ILE A 36 13.77 13.39 7.81
CA ILE A 36 13.48 12.12 7.16
C ILE A 36 13.27 11.06 8.24
N ALA A 37 12.08 10.48 8.23
CA ALA A 37 11.62 9.43 9.14
C ALA A 37 11.00 8.29 8.34
N ALA A 38 10.96 7.09 8.93
CA ALA A 38 10.16 6.00 8.40
C ALA A 38 8.78 5.97 9.09
N PRO A 39 7.69 5.67 8.37
CA PRO A 39 6.36 5.52 8.98
C PRO A 39 6.20 4.17 9.70
N VAL A 40 7.17 3.27 9.58
CA VAL A 40 7.23 1.97 10.27
C VAL A 40 8.33 2.00 11.34
N ALA A 41 8.13 1.26 12.42
CA ALA A 41 9.13 1.10 13.48
C ALA A 41 10.08 -0.05 13.16
N GLY A 42 11.31 0.03 13.62
CA GLY A 42 12.28 -1.04 13.44
C GLY A 42 13.68 -0.65 13.90
N ARG A 43 14.56 -1.65 13.97
CA ARG A 43 15.98 -1.40 14.24
C ARG A 43 16.64 -0.80 12.99
N LEU A 44 17.43 0.25 13.16
CA LEU A 44 18.20 0.84 12.07
C LEU A 44 19.27 -0.16 11.61
N ALA A 45 19.09 -0.74 10.42
CA ALA A 45 19.98 -1.76 9.88
C ALA A 45 21.19 -1.14 9.19
N THR A 46 20.94 -0.14 8.31
CA THR A 46 21.98 0.55 7.56
C THR A 46 21.73 2.05 7.51
N LEU A 47 22.81 2.81 7.47
CA LEU A 47 22.83 4.25 7.21
C LEU A 47 23.86 4.49 6.10
N ALA A 48 23.39 4.89 4.92
CA ALA A 48 24.20 4.99 3.71
C ALA A 48 24.92 6.35 3.56
N VAL A 49 24.57 7.33 4.40
CA VAL A 49 25.04 8.72 4.28
C VAL A 49 25.64 9.24 5.58
N ARG A 50 26.45 10.28 5.50
CA ARG A 50 27.06 10.94 6.65
C ARG A 50 26.64 12.40 6.76
N SER A 51 26.69 12.95 7.97
CA SER A 51 26.49 14.40 8.16
C SER A 51 27.50 15.18 7.30
N GLY A 52 27.01 16.22 6.62
CA GLY A 52 27.77 17.06 5.71
C GLY A 52 27.83 16.57 4.27
N GLU A 53 27.35 15.37 3.94
CA GLU A 53 27.34 14.81 2.58
C GLU A 53 26.25 15.43 1.69
N ASN A 54 26.50 15.57 0.39
CA ASN A 54 25.47 15.95 -0.58
C ASN A 54 24.81 14.70 -1.14
N VAL A 55 23.48 14.68 -1.15
CA VAL A 55 22.67 13.57 -1.68
C VAL A 55 21.85 14.03 -2.88
N ALA A 56 21.70 13.15 -3.87
CA ALA A 56 20.79 13.35 -4.99
C ALA A 56 19.36 12.90 -4.63
N ALA A 57 18.36 13.40 -5.37
CA ALA A 57 17.00 12.89 -5.26
C ALA A 57 16.96 11.38 -5.59
N GLY A 58 16.22 10.60 -4.81
CA GLY A 58 16.13 9.14 -4.92
C GLY A 58 17.33 8.38 -4.35
N GLN A 59 18.39 9.05 -3.88
CA GLN A 59 19.52 8.37 -3.25
C GLN A 59 19.09 7.70 -1.95
N ALA A 60 19.46 6.43 -1.76
CA ALA A 60 19.19 5.68 -0.54
C ALA A 60 19.85 6.36 0.67
N LEU A 61 19.10 6.49 1.76
CA LEU A 61 19.55 7.16 2.98
C LEU A 61 19.78 6.17 4.11
N PHE A 62 18.76 5.40 4.45
CA PHE A 62 18.82 4.39 5.49
C PHE A 62 17.80 3.28 5.27
N GLU A 63 18.06 2.13 5.88
CA GLU A 63 17.13 1.01 5.91
C GLU A 63 16.92 0.51 7.34
N LEU A 64 15.67 0.24 7.68
CA LEU A 64 15.28 -0.47 8.89
C LEU A 64 15.26 -1.98 8.66
N ASP A 65 15.43 -2.75 9.73
CA ASP A 65 15.27 -4.19 9.72
C ASP A 65 13.83 -4.57 9.39
N ALA A 66 13.60 -4.91 8.13
CA ALA A 66 12.28 -5.25 7.59
C ALA A 66 11.89 -6.71 7.81
N THR A 67 12.65 -7.51 8.57
CA THR A 67 12.36 -8.95 8.76
C THR A 67 10.92 -9.22 9.20
N PRO A 68 10.34 -8.49 10.19
CA PRO A 68 8.94 -8.68 10.57
C PRO A 68 7.94 -8.33 9.45
N GLU A 69 8.19 -7.24 8.72
CA GLU A 69 7.31 -6.80 7.63
C GLU A 69 7.37 -7.76 6.43
N ILE A 70 8.55 -8.30 6.11
CA ILE A 70 8.73 -9.32 5.06
C ILE A 70 7.97 -10.59 5.42
N ALA A 71 8.04 -11.03 6.67
CA ALA A 71 7.27 -12.19 7.14
C ALA A 71 5.76 -11.93 7.06
N ALA A 72 5.31 -10.74 7.46
CA ALA A 72 3.90 -10.34 7.35
C ALA A 72 3.42 -10.28 5.89
N ASP A 73 4.24 -9.77 4.95
CA ASP A 73 3.91 -9.79 3.52
C ASP A 73 3.83 -11.22 2.97
N ALA A 74 4.75 -12.10 3.37
CA ALA A 74 4.71 -13.50 2.96
C ALA A 74 3.43 -14.19 3.42
N GLU A 75 3.00 -13.96 4.65
CA GLU A 75 1.73 -14.47 5.18
C GLU A 75 0.53 -13.88 4.43
N ALA A 76 0.47 -12.56 4.25
CA ALA A 76 -0.61 -11.88 3.54
C ALA A 76 -0.72 -12.36 2.08
N ARG A 77 0.42 -12.63 1.43
CA ARG A 77 0.48 -13.22 0.09
C ARG A 77 -0.10 -14.62 0.05
N ALA A 78 0.24 -15.48 1.00
CA ALA A 78 -0.33 -16.83 1.08
C ALA A 78 -1.85 -16.79 1.31
N ARG A 79 -2.32 -15.88 2.18
CA ARG A 79 -3.76 -15.66 2.41
C ARG A 79 -4.48 -15.19 1.14
N ALA A 80 -3.90 -14.24 0.40
CA ALA A 80 -4.46 -13.76 -0.86
C ALA A 80 -4.52 -14.86 -1.93
N GLN A 81 -3.48 -15.69 -2.04
CA GLN A 81 -3.46 -16.84 -2.95
C GLN A 81 -4.54 -17.87 -2.59
N SER A 82 -4.70 -18.17 -1.30
CA SER A 82 -5.75 -19.07 -0.81
C SER A 82 -7.16 -18.55 -1.14
N ALA A 83 -7.43 -17.27 -0.84
CA ALA A 83 -8.72 -16.64 -1.14
C ALA A 83 -9.00 -16.61 -2.66
N GLN A 84 -7.98 -16.34 -3.48
CA GLN A 84 -8.12 -16.38 -4.93
C GLN A 84 -8.42 -17.80 -5.44
N ALA A 85 -7.77 -18.82 -4.88
CA ALA A 85 -8.05 -20.21 -5.22
C ALA A 85 -9.49 -20.62 -4.86
N GLN A 86 -10.00 -20.16 -3.70
CA GLN A 86 -11.39 -20.38 -3.29
C GLN A 86 -12.38 -19.71 -4.24
N ALA A 87 -12.11 -18.46 -4.66
CA ALA A 87 -12.94 -17.78 -5.65
C ALA A 87 -12.96 -18.51 -7.01
N GLN A 88 -11.81 -19.01 -7.46
CA GLN A 88 -11.70 -19.81 -8.68
C GLN A 88 -12.40 -21.18 -8.56
N ASP A 89 -12.42 -21.77 -7.38
CA ASP A 89 -13.13 -23.03 -7.12
C ASP A 89 -14.66 -22.81 -7.15
N ALA A 90 -15.14 -21.71 -6.57
CA ALA A 90 -16.55 -21.33 -6.61
C ALA A 90 -17.08 -21.09 -8.05
N ASP A 91 -16.20 -20.74 -8.99
CA ASP A 91 -16.52 -20.61 -10.42
C ASP A 91 -16.61 -21.96 -11.15
N LYS A 92 -16.36 -23.09 -10.47
CA LYS A 92 -16.41 -24.45 -11.04
C LYS A 92 -17.59 -25.25 -10.49
N GLY A 93 -18.09 -26.17 -11.30
CA GLY A 93 -18.98 -27.22 -10.86
C GLY A 93 -18.24 -28.40 -10.23
N ARG A 94 -18.95 -29.49 -9.97
CA ARG A 94 -18.40 -30.73 -9.42
C ARG A 94 -17.27 -31.28 -10.29
N ARG A 95 -16.33 -31.97 -9.63
CA ARG A 95 -15.18 -32.57 -10.30
C ARG A 95 -15.61 -33.68 -11.26
N ALA A 96 -14.83 -33.92 -12.32
CA ALA A 96 -15.15 -34.93 -13.32
C ALA A 96 -15.40 -36.34 -12.75
N PRO A 97 -14.64 -36.84 -11.73
CA PRO A 97 -14.93 -38.12 -11.09
C PRO A 97 -16.26 -38.14 -10.34
N GLU A 98 -16.67 -37.04 -9.71
CA GLU A 98 -17.96 -36.93 -9.03
C GLU A 98 -19.11 -36.98 -10.03
N LEU A 99 -18.97 -36.27 -11.16
CA LEU A 99 -19.94 -36.33 -12.25
C LEU A 99 -19.99 -37.71 -12.91
N ALA A 100 -18.86 -38.43 -12.97
CA ALA A 100 -18.81 -39.79 -13.51
C ALA A 100 -19.62 -40.78 -12.65
N VAL A 101 -19.60 -40.64 -11.33
CA VAL A 101 -20.45 -41.45 -10.42
C VAL A 101 -21.93 -41.21 -10.73
N THR A 102 -22.36 -39.95 -10.84
CA THR A 102 -23.75 -39.62 -11.18
C THR A 102 -24.13 -40.11 -12.58
N ARG A 103 -23.21 -40.04 -13.56
CA ARG A 103 -23.43 -40.61 -14.91
C ARG A 103 -23.64 -42.13 -14.87
N ALA A 104 -22.81 -42.86 -14.12
CA ALA A 104 -22.97 -44.30 -13.98
C ALA A 104 -24.31 -44.67 -13.32
N GLN A 105 -24.74 -43.90 -12.31
CA GLN A 105 -26.06 -44.07 -11.69
C GLN A 105 -27.20 -43.77 -12.69
N LEU A 106 -27.04 -42.75 -13.53
CA LEU A 106 -28.01 -42.42 -14.58
C LEU A 106 -28.10 -43.53 -15.62
N ASP A 107 -26.97 -44.10 -16.05
CA ASP A 107 -26.96 -45.21 -17.01
C ASP A 107 -27.63 -46.46 -16.44
N GLN A 108 -27.40 -46.76 -15.16
CA GLN A 108 -28.13 -47.82 -14.44
C GLN A 108 -29.63 -47.55 -14.39
N ALA A 109 -30.05 -46.32 -14.05
CA ALA A 109 -31.46 -45.94 -13.99
C ALA A 109 -32.14 -46.02 -15.37
N ARG A 110 -31.44 -45.65 -16.44
CA ARG A 110 -31.91 -45.77 -17.83
C ARG A 110 -32.10 -47.23 -18.23
N ALA A 111 -31.19 -48.11 -17.84
CA ALA A 111 -31.35 -49.55 -18.06
C ALA A 111 -32.57 -50.12 -17.32
N ALA A 112 -32.79 -49.70 -16.07
CA ALA A 112 -33.96 -50.11 -15.28
C ALA A 112 -35.28 -49.59 -15.91
N ALA A 113 -35.32 -48.33 -16.36
CA ALA A 113 -36.48 -47.78 -17.05
C ALA A 113 -36.77 -48.49 -18.38
N ARG A 114 -35.73 -48.91 -19.11
CA ARG A 114 -35.89 -49.73 -20.32
C ARG A 114 -36.50 -51.09 -20.00
N LEU A 115 -36.02 -51.77 -18.96
CA LEU A 115 -36.58 -53.05 -18.51
C LEU A 115 -38.06 -52.89 -18.13
N ALA A 116 -38.39 -51.92 -17.28
CA ALA A 116 -39.78 -51.65 -16.87
C ALA A 116 -40.69 -51.31 -18.06
N SER A 117 -40.15 -50.66 -19.10
CA SER A 117 -40.90 -50.37 -20.33
C SER A 117 -41.22 -51.65 -21.10
N ILE A 118 -40.24 -52.56 -21.23
CA ILE A 118 -40.43 -53.87 -21.88
C ILE A 118 -41.42 -54.71 -21.07
N ASP A 119 -41.30 -54.71 -19.74
CA ASP A 119 -42.22 -55.41 -18.84
C ASP A 119 -43.66 -54.91 -19.00
N LEU A 120 -43.87 -53.58 -19.01
CA LEU A 120 -45.19 -53.00 -19.22
C LEU A 120 -45.80 -53.43 -20.57
N THR A 121 -45.04 -53.31 -21.67
CA THR A 121 -45.49 -53.77 -22.99
C THR A 121 -45.90 -55.24 -22.95
N ARG A 122 -45.07 -56.10 -22.34
CA ARG A 122 -45.39 -57.53 -22.18
C ARG A 122 -46.67 -57.77 -21.39
N GLN A 123 -46.88 -57.06 -20.28
CA GLN A 123 -48.10 -57.21 -19.47
C GLN A 123 -49.34 -56.74 -20.23
N GLN A 124 -49.23 -55.67 -21.03
CA GLN A 124 -50.30 -55.19 -21.89
C GLN A 124 -50.68 -56.23 -22.96
N ASP A 125 -49.70 -56.86 -23.61
CA ASP A 125 -49.94 -57.91 -24.59
C ASP A 125 -50.61 -59.15 -23.98
N LEU A 126 -50.13 -59.61 -22.81
CA LEU A 126 -50.73 -60.73 -22.08
C LEU A 126 -52.14 -60.40 -21.59
N ARG A 127 -52.41 -59.14 -21.23
CA ARG A 127 -53.74 -58.68 -20.83
C ARG A 127 -54.71 -58.71 -22.00
N ALA A 128 -54.28 -58.27 -23.18
CA ALA A 128 -55.09 -58.32 -24.40
C ALA A 128 -55.49 -59.76 -24.77
N GLN A 129 -54.63 -60.72 -24.43
CA GLN A 129 -54.88 -62.16 -24.60
C GLN A 129 -55.67 -62.81 -23.44
N GLY A 130 -55.98 -62.05 -22.37
CA GLY A 130 -56.76 -62.53 -21.22
C GLY A 130 -55.96 -63.30 -20.15
N PHE A 131 -54.63 -63.33 -20.22
CA PHE A 131 -53.78 -64.13 -19.32
C PHE A 131 -53.43 -63.47 -17.99
N VAL A 132 -53.63 -62.14 -17.84
CA VAL A 132 -53.30 -61.40 -16.61
C VAL A 132 -54.41 -60.43 -16.17
N ALA A 133 -54.47 -60.16 -14.87
CA ALA A 133 -55.40 -59.21 -14.26
C ALA A 133 -55.04 -57.74 -14.61
N PRO A 134 -56.02 -56.80 -14.63
CA PRO A 134 -55.76 -55.39 -14.92
C PRO A 134 -54.71 -54.79 -13.96
N ALA A 135 -54.82 -55.14 -12.67
CA ALA A 135 -53.89 -54.68 -11.64
C ALA A 135 -52.42 -54.95 -11.96
N ARG A 136 -52.10 -56.04 -12.70
CA ARG A 136 -50.71 -56.33 -13.11
C ARG A 136 -50.17 -55.34 -14.14
N VAL A 137 -51.03 -54.83 -15.02
CA VAL A 137 -50.66 -53.77 -15.97
C VAL A 137 -50.48 -52.46 -15.22
N ASP A 138 -51.36 -52.16 -14.26
CA ASP A 138 -51.26 -50.94 -13.44
C ASP A 138 -49.99 -50.94 -12.57
N ASP A 139 -49.64 -52.09 -11.98
CA ASP A 139 -48.38 -52.28 -11.24
C ASP A 139 -47.17 -52.02 -12.14
N ALA A 140 -47.14 -52.60 -13.36
CA ALA A 140 -46.06 -52.41 -14.32
C ALA A 140 -45.98 -50.96 -14.83
N ALA A 141 -47.12 -50.29 -15.03
CA ALA A 141 -47.18 -48.90 -15.45
C ALA A 141 -46.62 -47.99 -14.35
N THR A 142 -46.96 -48.27 -13.10
CA THR A 142 -46.43 -47.57 -11.93
C THR A 142 -44.92 -47.76 -11.80
N ALA A 143 -44.43 -49.00 -11.97
CA ALA A 143 -43.00 -49.29 -11.94
C ALA A 143 -42.22 -48.54 -13.03
N LEU A 144 -42.76 -48.47 -14.26
CA LEU A 144 -42.16 -47.67 -15.34
C LEU A 144 -42.17 -46.17 -15.00
N ALA A 145 -43.27 -45.66 -14.46
CA ALA A 145 -43.36 -44.26 -14.06
C ALA A 145 -42.31 -43.90 -12.99
N GLN A 146 -42.13 -44.75 -11.98
CA GLN A 146 -41.09 -44.60 -10.95
C GLN A 146 -39.67 -44.64 -11.55
N ALA A 147 -39.39 -45.59 -12.45
CA ALA A 147 -38.08 -45.70 -13.08
C ALA A 147 -37.76 -44.49 -13.96
N ARG A 148 -38.75 -43.95 -14.69
CA ARG A 148 -38.60 -42.70 -15.46
C ARG A 148 -38.38 -41.49 -14.57
N ALA A 149 -39.09 -41.38 -13.45
CA ALA A 149 -38.88 -40.31 -12.48
C ALA A 149 -37.45 -40.33 -11.91
N ARG A 150 -36.89 -41.54 -11.66
CA ARG A 150 -35.50 -41.70 -11.23
C ARG A 150 -34.48 -41.25 -12.28
N VAL A 151 -34.75 -41.50 -13.56
CA VAL A 151 -33.92 -40.98 -14.66
C VAL A 151 -33.92 -39.46 -14.66
N ALA A 152 -35.10 -38.84 -14.60
CA ALA A 152 -35.25 -37.37 -14.59
C ALA A 152 -34.55 -36.73 -13.36
N GLU A 153 -34.66 -37.35 -12.19
CA GLU A 153 -33.96 -36.92 -10.97
C GLU A 153 -32.44 -36.88 -11.18
N LEU A 154 -31.86 -37.94 -11.73
CA LEU A 154 -30.41 -38.06 -11.94
C LEU A 154 -29.90 -37.17 -13.07
N GLU A 155 -30.71 -36.91 -14.10
CA GLU A 155 -30.41 -35.91 -15.14
C GLU A 155 -30.33 -34.51 -14.53
N ALA A 156 -31.33 -34.13 -13.72
CA ALA A 156 -31.32 -32.85 -13.02
C ALA A 156 -30.14 -32.73 -12.05
N ALA A 157 -29.79 -33.80 -11.33
CA ALA A 157 -28.62 -33.83 -10.47
C ALA A 157 -27.29 -33.63 -11.24
N LEU A 158 -27.21 -34.16 -12.46
CA LEU A 158 -26.07 -33.97 -13.36
C LEU A 158 -25.96 -32.54 -13.86
N ASP A 159 -27.09 -31.92 -14.20
CA ASP A 159 -27.13 -30.53 -14.65
C ASP A 159 -26.76 -29.57 -13.52
N VAL A 160 -27.34 -29.73 -12.34
CA VAL A 160 -26.97 -28.95 -11.14
C VAL A 160 -25.50 -29.17 -10.79
N GLY A 161 -25.01 -30.41 -10.89
CA GLY A 161 -23.61 -30.73 -10.61
C GLY A 161 -22.61 -30.03 -11.55
N ARG A 162 -23.02 -29.59 -12.75
CA ARG A 162 -22.17 -28.86 -13.69
C ARG A 162 -22.17 -27.35 -13.44
N LEU A 163 -23.16 -26.84 -12.73
CA LEU A 163 -23.26 -25.41 -12.44
C LEU A 163 -22.19 -25.00 -11.43
N PRO A 164 -21.66 -23.76 -11.55
CA PRO A 164 -20.81 -23.18 -10.52
C PRO A 164 -21.61 -22.94 -9.23
N ALA A 165 -20.93 -22.46 -8.18
CA ALA A 165 -21.61 -21.98 -6.99
C ALA A 165 -22.65 -20.88 -7.34
N ARG A 166 -23.59 -20.64 -6.42
CA ARG A 166 -24.59 -19.58 -6.58
C ARG A 166 -23.92 -18.23 -6.82
N SER A 167 -24.57 -17.34 -7.59
CA SER A 167 -24.05 -15.98 -7.88
C SER A 167 -23.55 -15.28 -6.62
N ASP A 168 -24.38 -15.24 -5.58
CA ASP A 168 -24.07 -14.52 -4.34
C ASP A 168 -22.84 -15.10 -3.63
N ALA A 169 -22.67 -16.42 -3.70
CA ALA A 169 -21.50 -17.10 -3.12
C ALA A 169 -20.22 -16.81 -3.93
N ARG A 170 -20.33 -16.73 -5.26
CA ARG A 170 -19.21 -16.36 -6.14
C ARG A 170 -18.80 -14.91 -5.92
N ASP A 171 -19.76 -14.01 -5.83
CA ASP A 171 -19.51 -12.59 -5.58
C ASP A 171 -18.87 -12.38 -4.21
N ALA A 172 -19.37 -13.07 -3.18
CA ALA A 172 -18.76 -13.06 -1.85
C ALA A 172 -17.31 -13.59 -1.87
N ALA A 173 -17.04 -14.70 -2.57
CA ALA A 173 -15.70 -15.26 -2.68
C ALA A 173 -14.73 -14.31 -3.42
N ARG A 174 -15.21 -13.64 -4.48
CA ARG A 174 -14.42 -12.62 -5.21
C ARG A 174 -14.11 -11.42 -4.33
N ALA A 175 -15.09 -10.89 -3.60
CA ALA A 175 -14.90 -9.78 -2.68
C ALA A 175 -13.88 -10.13 -1.58
N LEU A 176 -13.92 -11.36 -1.05
CA LEU A 176 -12.92 -11.84 -0.09
C LEU A 176 -11.50 -11.92 -0.69
N ALA A 177 -11.38 -12.36 -1.95
CA ALA A 177 -10.10 -12.38 -2.65
C ALA A 177 -9.55 -10.96 -2.88
N GLU A 178 -10.38 -10.01 -3.27
CA GLU A 178 -10.00 -8.59 -3.45
C GLU A 178 -9.58 -7.94 -2.13
N ALA A 179 -10.30 -8.21 -1.04
CA ALA A 179 -9.94 -7.75 0.30
C ALA A 179 -8.58 -8.32 0.74
N ALA A 180 -8.32 -9.60 0.49
CA ALA A 180 -7.04 -10.22 0.81
C ALA A 180 -5.88 -9.66 -0.05
N GLN A 181 -6.12 -9.36 -1.33
CA GLN A 181 -5.14 -8.68 -2.19
C GLN A 181 -4.83 -7.26 -1.68
N SER A 182 -5.85 -6.53 -1.24
CA SER A 182 -5.68 -5.19 -0.67
C SER A 182 -4.88 -5.24 0.64
N SER A 183 -5.12 -6.25 1.48
CA SER A 183 -4.34 -6.48 2.70
C SER A 183 -2.87 -6.76 2.40
N ARG A 184 -2.58 -7.58 1.38
CA ARG A 184 -1.21 -7.80 0.88
C ARG A 184 -0.57 -6.51 0.36
N ALA A 185 -1.30 -5.67 -0.36
CA ALA A 185 -0.77 -4.40 -0.84
C ALA A 185 -0.31 -3.49 0.32
N GLN A 186 -1.05 -3.50 1.44
CA GLN A 186 -0.66 -2.75 2.65
C GLN A 186 0.61 -3.29 3.30
N THR A 187 0.78 -4.62 3.39
CA THR A 187 2.02 -5.21 3.94
C THR A 187 3.21 -4.97 3.03
N ALA A 188 3.03 -5.11 1.71
CA ALA A 188 4.07 -4.81 0.73
C ALA A 188 4.54 -3.36 0.83
N TRP A 189 3.61 -2.41 0.94
CA TRP A 189 3.93 -1.01 1.16
C TRP A 189 4.75 -0.80 2.45
N ARG A 190 4.39 -1.46 3.56
CA ARG A 190 5.17 -1.37 4.81
C ARG A 190 6.62 -1.87 4.66
N VAL A 191 6.84 -2.93 3.87
CA VAL A 191 8.20 -3.40 3.55
C VAL A 191 8.97 -2.31 2.78
N GLU A 192 8.35 -1.65 1.82
CA GLU A 192 8.97 -0.55 1.07
C GLU A 192 9.28 0.64 1.98
N GLN A 193 8.39 0.95 2.93
CA GLN A 193 8.57 2.03 3.89
C GLN A 193 9.69 1.79 4.91
N ALA A 194 10.20 0.56 5.04
CA ALA A 194 11.38 0.31 5.85
C ALA A 194 12.65 0.92 5.23
N ARG A 195 12.62 1.28 3.95
CA ARG A 195 13.73 1.93 3.24
C ARG A 195 13.38 3.37 2.93
N GLN A 196 14.27 4.29 3.30
CA GLN A 196 14.06 5.71 3.06
C GLN A 196 15.11 6.24 2.10
N ALA A 197 14.65 7.03 1.13
CA ALA A 197 15.47 7.69 0.12
C ALA A 197 15.25 9.20 0.17
N ALA A 198 16.20 9.96 -0.38
CA ALA A 198 16.11 11.41 -0.40
C ALA A 198 14.98 11.87 -1.33
N PRO A 199 13.98 12.64 -0.84
CA PRO A 199 12.90 13.13 -1.69
C PRO A 199 13.38 14.19 -2.70
N MET A 200 14.50 14.85 -2.42
CA MET A 200 15.10 15.89 -3.25
C MET A 200 16.62 15.96 -3.02
N ALA A 201 17.33 16.61 -3.94
CA ALA A 201 18.74 16.89 -3.76
C ALA A 201 18.96 17.86 -2.59
N ALA A 202 19.80 17.47 -1.64
CA ALA A 202 20.02 18.21 -0.40
C ALA A 202 21.38 17.86 0.22
N ARG A 203 21.79 18.65 1.21
CA ARG A 203 22.94 18.30 2.06
C ARG A 203 22.43 17.65 3.34
N VAL A 204 23.06 16.56 3.80
CA VAL A 204 22.75 15.98 5.12
C VAL A 204 23.22 16.96 6.18
N GLN A 205 22.28 17.55 6.92
CA GLN A 205 22.59 18.50 7.99
C GLN A 205 23.04 17.77 9.24
N ASP A 206 22.26 16.78 9.68
CA ASP A 206 22.55 16.02 10.89
C ASP A 206 21.98 14.60 10.83
N VAL A 207 22.56 13.71 11.61
CA VAL A 207 22.14 12.30 11.75
C VAL A 207 21.87 12.05 13.23
N PHE A 208 20.62 11.73 13.57
CA PHE A 208 20.16 11.59 14.96
C PHE A 208 20.33 10.18 15.52
N LEU A 209 20.28 9.16 14.67
CA LEU A 209 20.32 7.75 15.08
C LEU A 209 21.40 6.99 14.32
N ARG A 210 22.01 6.00 14.98
CA ARG A 210 23.09 5.17 14.42
C ARG A 210 22.61 3.73 14.19
N PRO A 211 23.23 3.01 13.24
CA PRO A 211 22.92 1.59 13.01
C PRO A 211 22.98 0.78 14.31
N GLY A 212 21.97 -0.07 14.53
CA GLY A 212 21.77 -0.84 15.75
C GLY A 212 20.76 -0.23 16.72
N GLU A 213 20.48 1.07 16.64
CA GLU A 213 19.46 1.73 17.46
C GLU A 213 18.04 1.40 17.00
N TRP A 214 17.08 1.53 17.91
CA TRP A 214 15.66 1.35 17.61
C TRP A 214 15.02 2.67 17.16
N VAL A 215 14.31 2.62 16.03
CA VAL A 215 13.59 3.77 15.47
C VAL A 215 12.09 3.57 15.68
N ALA A 216 11.44 4.50 16.38
CA ALA A 216 9.99 4.51 16.47
C ALA A 216 9.36 5.04 15.16
N ALA A 217 8.13 4.62 14.86
CA ALA A 217 7.40 5.12 13.69
C ALA A 217 7.26 6.66 13.75
N GLY A 218 7.64 7.34 12.68
CA GLY A 218 7.62 8.80 12.58
C GLY A 218 8.79 9.51 13.28
N GLN A 219 9.71 8.78 13.92
CA GLN A 219 10.90 9.36 14.51
C GLN A 219 11.93 9.72 13.43
N PRO A 220 12.41 10.98 13.36
CA PRO A 220 13.46 11.37 12.44
C PRO A 220 14.76 10.62 12.67
N VAL A 221 15.33 10.06 11.60
CA VAL A 221 16.67 9.43 11.62
C VAL A 221 17.74 10.46 11.24
N LEU A 222 17.44 11.34 10.29
CA LEU A 222 18.35 12.38 9.83
C LEU A 222 17.58 13.62 9.34
N ALA A 223 18.30 14.74 9.20
CA ALA A 223 17.80 15.98 8.63
C ALA A 223 18.53 16.29 7.31
N LEU A 224 17.76 16.60 6.27
CA LEU A 224 18.26 17.10 5.00
C LEU A 224 18.07 18.62 4.93
N LEU A 225 19.04 19.31 4.34
CA LEU A 225 18.98 20.74 4.08
C LEU A 225 19.05 21.00 2.57
N PRO A 226 17.89 21.14 1.90
CA PRO A 226 17.82 21.53 0.50
C PRO A 226 18.41 22.93 0.28
N PRO A 227 19.03 23.20 -0.89
CA PRO A 227 19.55 24.53 -1.20
C PRO A 227 18.52 25.66 -1.11
N ALA A 228 17.29 25.39 -1.51
CA ALA A 228 16.18 26.35 -1.48
C ALA A 228 15.73 26.71 -0.06
N ASN A 229 16.09 25.91 0.95
CA ASN A 229 15.67 26.07 2.33
C ASN A 229 16.72 26.80 3.19
N ARG A 230 17.72 27.43 2.56
CA ARG A 230 18.70 28.29 3.22
C ARG A 230 18.29 29.75 3.04
N LYS A 231 18.12 30.47 4.13
CA LYS A 231 17.66 31.87 4.15
C LYS A 231 18.63 32.72 4.96
N ALA A 232 18.69 34.01 4.67
CA ALA A 232 19.33 34.98 5.54
C ALA A 232 18.24 35.79 6.22
N ARG A 233 18.24 35.79 7.56
CA ARG A 233 17.32 36.57 8.37
C ARG A 233 18.08 37.70 9.03
N PHE A 234 17.64 38.93 8.79
CA PHE A 234 18.31 40.13 9.27
C PHE A 234 17.32 41.08 9.95
N TYR A 235 17.85 41.92 10.84
CA TYR A 235 17.07 42.81 11.68
C TYR A 235 17.00 44.21 11.07
N VAL A 236 15.81 44.61 10.63
CA VAL A 236 15.57 45.94 10.06
C VAL A 236 15.11 46.90 11.17
N PRO A 237 15.78 48.05 11.39
CA PRO A 237 15.30 49.07 12.31
C PRO A 237 13.92 49.58 11.89
N GLN A 238 13.03 49.83 12.86
CA GLN A 238 11.65 50.26 12.60
C GLN A 238 11.55 51.47 11.65
N SER A 239 12.49 52.41 11.76
CA SER A 239 12.54 53.61 10.90
C SER A 239 12.78 53.32 9.42
N ALA A 240 13.37 52.17 9.08
CA ALA A 240 13.70 51.79 7.71
C ALA A 240 12.66 50.85 7.07
N VAL A 241 11.76 50.24 7.87
CA VAL A 241 10.80 49.24 7.39
C VAL A 241 9.85 49.79 6.33
N GLY A 242 9.40 51.04 6.48
CA GLY A 242 8.44 51.65 5.55
C GLY A 242 8.97 51.88 4.12
N GLY A 243 10.29 51.80 3.92
CA GLY A 243 10.94 51.93 2.60
C GLY A 243 11.23 50.60 1.91
N LEU A 244 10.88 49.46 2.53
CA LEU A 244 11.13 48.13 1.97
C LEU A 244 9.94 47.63 1.15
N THR A 245 10.24 47.01 0.02
CA THR A 245 9.28 46.28 -0.81
C THR A 245 9.66 44.81 -0.85
N LEU A 246 8.66 43.95 -1.07
CA LEU A 246 8.92 42.55 -1.40
C LEU A 246 9.76 42.45 -2.68
N ASP A 247 10.56 41.40 -2.77
CA ASP A 247 11.45 41.10 -3.91
C ASP A 247 12.55 42.14 -4.18
N ALA A 248 12.77 43.08 -3.26
CA ALA A 248 13.90 44.00 -3.34
C ALA A 248 15.24 43.23 -3.22
N PRO A 249 16.23 43.49 -4.10
CA PRO A 249 17.53 42.84 -4.02
C PRO A 249 18.28 43.26 -2.75
N VAL A 250 18.94 42.30 -2.10
CA VAL A 250 19.74 42.52 -0.90
C VAL A 250 21.14 41.96 -1.13
N ASN A 251 22.17 42.73 -0.77
CA ASN A 251 23.56 42.26 -0.77
C ASN A 251 23.86 41.64 0.59
N LEU A 252 24.22 40.35 0.59
CA LEU A 252 24.61 39.62 1.78
C LEU A 252 26.13 39.51 1.84
N HIS A 253 26.69 39.87 3.00
CA HIS A 253 28.09 39.62 3.33
C HIS A 253 28.14 38.69 4.52
N CYS A 254 28.97 37.64 4.44
CA CYS A 254 29.18 36.75 5.57
C CYS A 254 30.64 36.34 5.68
N ASP A 255 31.12 36.33 6.93
CA ASP A 255 32.50 36.01 7.25
C ASP A 255 32.76 34.53 6.98
N GLY A 256 33.79 34.22 6.19
CA GLY A 256 34.21 32.84 5.95
C GLY A 256 33.32 32.01 5.01
N CYS A 257 32.35 32.62 4.33
CA CYS A 257 31.47 31.92 3.37
C CYS A 257 32.15 31.48 2.07
N GLY A 258 33.43 31.85 1.86
CA GLY A 258 34.13 31.66 0.59
C GLY A 258 33.63 32.62 -0.50
N ALA A 259 34.45 32.87 -1.52
CA ALA A 259 33.96 33.56 -2.72
C ALA A 259 32.98 32.62 -3.44
N ALA A 260 31.77 33.13 -3.71
CA ALA A 260 30.73 32.42 -4.44
C ALA A 260 31.16 32.06 -5.87
#